data_AF-A0A7D4D2V6-F1
#
_entry.id   AF-A0A7D4D2V6-F1
#
_cell.length_a   1.000
_cell.length_b   1.000
_cell.length_c   1.000
_cell.angle_alpha   90.00
_cell.angle_beta   90.00
_cell.angle_gamma   90.00
#
_symmetry.space_group_name_H-M   'P 1'
#
loop_
_entity.id
_entity.type
_entity.pdbx_description
1 polymer ?
#
loop_
_entity_poly.entity_id
_entity_poly.type
_entity_poly.pdbx_seq_one_letter_code
_entity_poly.pdbx_strand_id
1 'polypeptide(L)' 'MFDSEQELLLCLANIDLEVFKQKGCKGWKYVEGFQKRLASGQGLTNPQITQTKRIAKEIYKYYNNM' A
#
# COMPACT_ATOMS: atom_id res chain seq x y z
N MET A 1 -4.37 -11.57 -6.33
CA MET A 1 -5.31 -10.43 -6.44
C MET A 1 -5.86 -10.18 -5.04
N PHE A 2 -6.26 -8.96 -4.67
CA PHE A 2 -6.92 -8.71 -3.38
C PHE A 2 -8.42 -8.97 -3.52
N ASP A 3 -9.01 -9.61 -2.52
CA ASP A 3 -10.43 -9.99 -2.48
C ASP A 3 -11.33 -8.83 -2.05
N SER A 4 -10.75 -7.83 -1.37
CA SER A 4 -11.47 -6.62 -0.95
C SER A 4 -10.59 -5.38 -0.87
N GLU A 5 -11.23 -4.22 -0.81
CA GLU A 5 -10.54 -2.95 -0.53
C GLU A 5 -9.93 -2.94 0.87
N GLN A 6 -10.64 -3.50 1.86
CA GLN A 6 -10.17 -3.58 3.24
C GLN A 6 -8.88 -4.41 3.34
N GLU A 7 -8.81 -5.54 2.64
CA GLU A 7 -7.60 -6.36 2.58
C GLU A 7 -6.42 -5.59 1.98
N LEU A 8 -6.64 -4.90 0.85
CA LEU A 8 -5.62 -4.06 0.23
C LEU A 8 -5.10 -2.97 1.18
N LEU A 9 -5.99 -2.31 1.93
CA LEU A 9 -5.60 -1.29 2.90
C LEU A 9 -4.84 -1.88 4.09
N LEU A 10 -5.23 -3.06 4.56
CA LEU A 10 -4.54 -3.76 5.64
C LEU A 10 -3.13 -4.20 5.20
N CYS A 11 -2.98 -4.72 3.99
CA CYS A 11 -1.69 -5.00 3.40
C CYS A 11 -0.85 -3.72 3.26
N LEU A 12 -1.43 -2.63 2.74
CA LEU A 12 -0.72 -1.36 2.62
C LEU A 12 -0.19 -0.86 3.97
N ALA A 13 -1.00 -0.97 5.03
CA ALA A 13 -0.63 -0.53 6.37
C ALA A 13 0.59 -1.30 6.93
N ASN A 14 0.75 -2.57 6.56
CA ASN A 14 1.77 -3.47 7.10
C ASN A 14 2.99 -3.67 6.20
N ILE A 15 3.14 -2.89 5.11
CA ILE A 15 4.34 -2.93 4.28
C ILE A 15 5.55 -2.42 5.07
N ASP A 16 6.64 -3.18 5.05
CA ASP A 16 7.96 -2.67 5.38
C ASP A 16 8.50 -1.85 4.19
N LEU A 17 8.61 -0.53 4.38
CA LEU A 17 9.02 0.39 3.32
C LEU A 17 10.44 0.13 2.82
N GLU A 18 11.36 -0.31 3.67
CA GLU A 18 12.74 -0.56 3.27
C GLU A 18 12.82 -1.81 2.40
N VAL A 19 12.13 -2.88 2.80
CA VAL A 19 12.03 -4.11 1.98
C VAL A 19 11.27 -3.81 0.68
N PHE A 20 10.22 -3.00 0.72
CA PHE A 20 9.45 -2.60 -0.46
C PHE A 20 10.32 -1.87 -1.50
N LYS A 21 11.19 -0.95 -1.04
CA LYS A 21 12.17 -0.26 -1.89
C LYS A 21 13.23 -1.23 -2.44
N GLN A 22 13.76 -2.12 -1.60
CA GLN A 22 14.76 -3.11 -2.00
C GLN A 22 14.24 -4.06 -3.09
N LYS A 23 12.97 -4.45 -3.02
CA LYS A 23 12.29 -5.26 -4.05
C LYS A 23 11.98 -4.49 -5.36
N GLY A 24 12.36 -3.22 -5.44
CA GLY A 24 12.10 -2.37 -6.60
C GLY A 24 10.61 -2.13 -6.85
N CYS A 25 9.77 -2.22 -5.81
CA CYS A 25 8.34 -1.96 -5.95
C CYS A 25 8.10 -0.46 -6.12
N LYS A 26 7.26 -0.09 -7.09
CA LYS A 26 6.98 1.31 -7.42
C LYS A 26 5.96 1.92 -6.45
N GLY A 27 5.95 3.25 -6.36
CA GLY A 27 4.93 3.96 -5.58
C GLY A 27 5.16 3.97 -4.06
N TRP A 28 6.37 3.67 -3.59
CA TRP A 28 6.74 3.69 -2.17
C TRP A 28 6.42 5.03 -1.46
N LYS A 29 6.50 6.17 -2.17
CA LYS A 29 6.10 7.49 -1.63
C LYS A 29 4.62 7.55 -1.24
N TYR A 30 3.77 6.87 -2.02
CA TYR A 30 2.35 6.78 -1.72
C TYR A 30 2.12 5.87 -0.52
N VAL A 31 2.77 4.70 -0.48
CA VAL A 31 2.69 3.77 0.66
C VAL A 31 3.09 4.48 1.95
N GLU A 32 4.22 5.17 1.96
CA GLU A 32 4.71 5.94 3.12
C GLU A 32 3.69 7.01 3.57
N GLY A 33 3.20 7.83 2.64
CA GLY A 33 2.23 8.89 2.96
C GLY A 33 0.90 8.35 3.47
N PHE A 34 0.44 7.21 2.92
CA PHE A 34 -0.81 6.58 3.30
C PHE A 34 -0.69 5.88 4.65
N GLN A 35 0.43 5.18 4.91
CA GLN A 35 0.74 4.61 6.23
C GLN A 35 0.75 5.69 7.32
N LYS A 36 1.35 6.86 7.07
CA LYS A 36 1.34 7.98 8.03
C LYS A 36 -0.08 8.46 8.37
N ARG A 37 -0.99 8.54 7.39
CA ARG A 37 -2.41 8.88 7.65
C ARG A 37 -3.12 7.80 8.45
N LEU A 38 -2.94 6.54 8.05
CA LEU A 38 -3.55 5.41 8.77
C LEU A 38 -3.05 5.34 10.22
N ALA A 39 -1.75 5.56 10.44
CA ALA A 39 -1.14 5.60 11.77
C ALA A 39 -1.62 6.79 12.63
N SER A 40 -2.01 7.91 12.02
CA SER A 40 -2.62 9.04 12.75
C SER A 40 -4.11 8.84 13.04
N GLY A 41 -4.67 7.65 12.76
CA GLY A 41 -6.09 7.35 12.91
C GLY A 41 -6.95 8.00 11.82
N GLN A 42 -6.33 8.62 10.82
CA GLN A 42 -7.05 9.22 9.70
C GLN A 42 -7.26 8.17 8.60
N GLY A 43 -8.51 7.97 8.21
CA GLY A 43 -8.84 7.21 7.01
C GLY A 43 -8.22 7.82 5.75
N LEU A 44 -8.08 7.00 4.71
CA LEU A 44 -7.73 7.48 3.37
C LEU A 44 -8.96 8.12 2.71
N THR A 45 -8.74 9.18 1.94
CA THR A 45 -9.79 9.78 1.12
C THR A 45 -10.06 8.96 -0.14
N ASN A 46 -11.23 9.12 -0.78
CA ASN A 46 -11.56 8.41 -2.03
C ASN A 46 -10.47 8.52 -3.13
N PRO A 47 -9.85 9.69 -3.36
CA PRO A 47 -8.70 9.79 -4.28
C PRO A 47 -7.48 8.95 -3.84
N GLN A 48 -7.19 8.90 -2.54
CA GLN A 48 -6.08 8.11 -2.00
C GLN A 48 -6.36 6.60 -2.08
N ILE A 49 -7.60 6.19 -1.87
CA ILE A 49 -8.04 4.81 -2.08
C ILE A 49 -7.90 4.43 -3.56
N THR A 50 -8.30 5.32 -4.47
CA THR A 50 -8.10 5.12 -5.92
C THR A 50 -6.61 4.99 -6.26
N GLN A 51 -5.77 5.82 -5.68
CA GLN A 51 -4.33 5.73 -5.86
C GLN A 51 -3.74 4.44 -5.28
N THR A 52 -4.27 3.98 -4.14
CA THR A 52 -3.91 2.68 -3.53
C THR A 52 -4.26 1.52 -4.46
N LYS A 53 -5.45 1.54 -5.08
CA LYS A 53 -5.85 0.56 -6.10
C LYS A 53 -4.92 0.58 -7.32
N ARG A 54 -4.44 1.75 -7.76
CA ARG A 54 -3.48 1.86 -8.87
C ARG A 54 -2.12 1.21 -8.56
N ILE A 55 -1.68 1.24 -7.30
CA ILE A 55 -0.44 0.57 -6.86
C ILE A 55 -0.67 -0.83 -6.30
N ALA A 56 -1.90 -1.36 -6.32
CA ALA A 56 -2.24 -2.67 -5.76
C ALA A 56 -1.36 -3.78 -6.35
N LYS A 57 -1.03 -3.72 -7.65
CA LYS A 57 -0.13 -4.70 -8.26
C LYS A 57 1.26 -4.74 -7.60
N GLU A 58 1.81 -3.59 -7.20
CA GLU A 58 3.10 -3.49 -6.54
C GLU A 58 3.04 -4.01 -5.09
N ILE A 59 1.93 -3.72 -4.40
CA ILE A 59 1.64 -4.26 -3.05
C ILE A 59 1.53 -5.79 -3.12
N TYR A 60 0.81 -6.31 -4.10
CA TYR A 60 0.69 -7.75 -4.31
C TYR A 60 2.05 -8.39 -4.61
N LYS A 61 2.85 -7.76 -5.49
CA LYS A 61 4.22 -8.18 -5.81
C LYS A 61 5.08 -8.33 -4.54
N TYR A 62 5.04 -7.32 -3.66
CA TYR A 62 5.77 -7.33 -2.40
C TYR A 62 5.43 -8.54 -1.52
N TYR A 63 4.14 -8.85 -1.34
CA TYR A 63 3.70 -9.97 -0.49
C TYR A 63 3.92 -11.35 -1.12
N ASN A 64 3.93 -11.45 -2.45
CA ASN A 64 4.07 -12.74 -3.15
C ASN A 64 5.49 -13.03 -3.62
N ASN A 65 6.48 -12.21 -3.24
CA ASN A 65 7.88 -12.33 -3.69
C ASN A 65 8.03 -12.44 -5.23
N MET A 66 7.15 -11.76 -5.97
CA MET A 66 7.26 -11.61 -7.42
C MET A 66 8.15 -10.42 -7.77
#